data_AF-A0A9X2I963-F1
#
_entry.id   AF-A0A9X2I963-F1
#
_cell.length_a   1.000
_cell.length_b   1.000
_cell.length_c   1.000
_cell.angle_alpha   90.00
_cell.angle_beta   90.00
_cell.angle_gamma   90.00
#
_symmetry.space_group_name_H-M   'P 1'
#
loop_
_entity.id
_entity.type
_entity.pdbx_description
1 polymer ?
#
loop_
_entity_poly.entity_id
_entity_poly.type
_entity_poly.pdbx_seq_one_letter_code
_entity_poly.pdbx_strand_id
1 'polypeptide(L)' 'MQWDAFVITAVLIILIILLQWPLLKKAPAKDKIVFASFLFIGWSLTLLDLMQVPGPNSILKAIFLPIARVIGL' A
#
# COMPACT_ATOMS: atom_id res chain seq x y z
N MET A 1 0.24 -8.41 13.90
CA MET A 1 -0.10 -6.99 13.63
C MET A 1 1.01 -6.42 12.79
N GLN A 2 0.72 -6.04 11.54
CA GLN A 2 1.74 -5.76 10.51
C GLN A 2 2.33 -4.34 10.62
N TRP A 3 2.66 -3.89 11.84
CA TRP A 3 3.23 -2.55 12.07
C TRP A 3 4.62 -2.39 11.40
N ASP A 4 5.31 -3.50 11.18
CA ASP A 4 6.55 -3.59 10.42
C ASP A 4 6.40 -3.10 8.98
N ALA A 5 5.34 -3.52 8.28
CA ALA A 5 5.07 -3.09 6.90
C ALA A 5 4.78 -1.59 6.80
N PHE A 6 4.08 -1.03 7.79
CA PHE A 6 3.80 0.41 7.86
C PHE A 6 5.08 1.24 8.06
N VAL A 7 5.93 0.84 9.01
CA VAL A 7 7.19 1.54 9.30
C VAL A 7 8.14 1.46 8.11
N ILE A 8 8.30 0.28 7.49
CA ILE A 8 9.16 0.09 6.31
C ILE A 8 8.67 0.96 5.14
N THR A 9 7.35 0.99 4.90
CA THR A 9 6.76 1.80 3.84
C THR A 9 6.95 3.30 4.09
N ALA A 10 6.78 3.77 5.32
CA ALA A 10 7.02 5.17 5.68
C ALA A 10 8.48 5.57 5.44
N VAL A 11 9.43 4.72 5.83
CA VAL A 11 10.87 4.96 5.58
C VAL A 11 11.17 4.99 4.08
N LEU A 12 10.60 4.07 3.29
CA LEU A 12 10.71 4.08 1.83
C LEU A 12 10.17 5.37 1.22
N ILE A 13 8.97 5.81 1.62
CA ILE A 13 8.36 7.07 1.16
C ILE A 13 9.30 8.25 1.42
N ILE A 14 9.85 8.35 2.63
CA ILE A 14 10.80 9.42 2.98
C ILE A 14 12.05 9.36 2.10
N LEU A 15 12.61 8.17 1.87
CA LEU A 15 13.77 7.97 0.99
C LEU A 15 13.48 8.37 -0.46
N ILE A 16 12.31 7.97 -1.00
CA ILE A 16 11.92 8.32 -2.36
C ILE A 16 11.72 9.84 -2.46
N ILE A 17 11.08 10.49 -1.47
CA ILE A 17 10.95 11.95 -1.43
C ILE A 17 12.34 12.60 -1.40
N LEU A 18 13.27 12.14 -0.57
CA LEU A 18 14.63 12.69 -0.47
C LEU A 18 15.40 12.57 -1.80
N LEU A 19 15.32 11.40 -2.45
CA LEU A 19 15.99 11.12 -3.72
C LEU A 19 15.36 11.89 -4.88
N GLN A 20 14.04 12.05 -4.90
CA GLN A 20 13.34 12.79 -5.94
C GLN A 20 13.31 14.31 -5.71
N TRP A 21 13.52 14.80 -4.49
CA TRP A 21 13.58 16.23 -4.19
C TRP A 21 14.46 17.07 -5.15
N PRO A 22 15.70 16.64 -5.51
CA PRO A 22 16.52 17.34 -6.49
C PRO A 22 15.95 17.31 -7.92
N LEU A 23 15.26 16.23 -8.31
CA LEU A 23 14.57 16.12 -9.61
C LEU A 23 13.33 17.02 -9.65
N LEU A 24 12.53 16.99 -8.60
CA LEU A 24 11.31 17.78 -8.45
C LEU A 24 11.59 19.28 -8.43
N LYS A 25 12.77 19.71 -7.94
CA LYS A 25 13.20 21.12 -8.04
C LYS A 25 13.25 21.64 -9.47
N LYS A 26 13.55 20.78 -10.45
CA LYS A 26 13.61 21.13 -11.88
C LYS A 26 12.32 20.80 -12.64
N ALA A 27 11.44 19.99 -12.04
CA ALA A 27 10.21 19.54 -12.67
C ALA A 27 9.06 20.56 -12.52
N PRO A 28 8.15 20.64 -13.51
CA PRO A 28 6.96 21.47 -13.44
C PRO A 28 6.06 21.09 -12.26
N ALA A 29 5.29 22.04 -11.75
CA ALA A 29 4.44 21.85 -10.56
C ALA A 29 3.44 20.69 -10.70
N LYS A 30 3.01 20.35 -11.93
CA LYS A 30 2.16 19.19 -12.21
C LYS A 30 2.82 17.86 -11.83
N ASP A 31 4.10 17.69 -12.10
CA ASP A 31 4.81 16.43 -11.81
C ASP A 31 4.98 16.22 -10.30
N LYS A 32 5.13 17.32 -9.54
CA LYS A 32 5.12 17.29 -8.07
C LYS A 32 3.81 16.78 -7.50
N ILE A 33 2.69 17.21 -8.08
CA ILE A 33 1.36 16.82 -7.64
C ILE A 33 1.11 15.34 -7.96
N VAL A 34 1.49 14.88 -9.16
CA VAL A 34 1.34 13.48 -9.57
C VAL A 34 2.20 12.55 -8.70
N PHE A 35 3.43 12.95 -8.41
CA PHE A 35 4.30 12.17 -7.53
C PHE A 35 3.77 12.11 -6.09
N ALA A 36 3.32 13.25 -5.56
CA ALA A 36 2.73 13.31 -4.22
C ALA A 36 1.44 12.47 -4.14
N SER A 37 0.58 12.51 -5.15
CA SER A 37 -0.65 11.71 -5.16
C SER A 37 -0.37 10.21 -5.23
N PHE A 38 0.62 9.77 -6.03
CA PHE A 38 1.02 8.36 -6.08
C PHE A 38 1.57 7.85 -4.74
N LEU A 39 2.42 8.64 -4.08
CA LEU A 39 2.91 8.31 -2.74
C LEU A 39 1.77 8.24 -1.72
N PHE A 40 0.84 9.19 -1.78
CA PHE A 40 -0.30 9.24 -0.86
C PHE A 40 -1.23 8.04 -1.04
N ILE A 41 -1.48 7.63 -2.29
CA ILE A 41 -2.27 6.43 -2.62
C ILE A 41 -1.57 5.17 -2.10
N GLY A 42 -0.27 4.99 -2.38
CA GLY A 42 0.50 3.84 -1.90
C GLY A 42 0.53 3.75 -0.38
N TRP A 43 0.66 4.88 0.31
CA TRP A 43 0.65 4.92 1.77
C TRP A 43 -0.74 4.65 2.34
N SER A 44 -1.80 5.19 1.72
CA SER A 44 -3.18 4.91 2.14
C SER A 44 -3.56 3.44 1.96
N LEU A 45 -3.02 2.78 0.93
CA LEU A 45 -3.17 1.33 0.75
C LEU A 45 -2.52 0.54 1.89
N THR A 46 -1.36 0.98 2.40
CA THR A 46 -0.77 0.33 3.59
C THR A 46 -1.59 0.54 4.86
N LEU A 47 -2.32 1.66 5.00
CA LEU A 47 -3.26 1.86 6.11
C LEU A 47 -4.50 0.96 5.99
N LEU A 48 -5.00 0.73 4.77
CA LEU A 48 -6.08 -0.23 4.51
C LEU A 48 -5.65 -1.67 4.84
N ASP A 49 -4.43 -2.04 4.50
CA ASP A 49 -3.83 -3.32 4.88
C ASP A 49 -3.66 -3.46 6.40
N LEU A 50 -3.25 -2.37 7.08
CA LEU A 50 -3.16 -2.30 8.55
C LEU A 50 -4.50 -2.44 9.26
N MET A 51 -5.58 -1.90 8.68
CA MET A 51 -6.94 -1.98 9.20
C MET A 51 -7.49 -3.42 9.23
N GLN A 52 -6.70 -4.42 8.79
CA GLN A 52 -7.14 -5.81 8.63
C GLN A 52 -8.42 -5.91 7.80
N VAL A 53 -8.66 -4.94 6.90
CA VAL A 53 -9.66 -5.15 5.85
C VAL A 53 -9.14 -6.38 5.13
N PRO A 54 -9.85 -7.53 5.22
CA PRO A 54 -9.30 -8.77 4.74
C PRO A 54 -8.99 -8.53 3.26
N GLY A 55 -7.71 -8.58 2.90
CA GLY A 55 -7.31 -8.34 1.51
C GLY A 55 -8.11 -9.25 0.57
N PRO A 56 -8.13 -9.00 -0.74
CA PRO A 56 -8.87 -9.85 -1.69
C PRO A 56 -8.58 -11.34 -1.50
N ASN A 57 -7.38 -11.69 -1.04
CA ASN A 57 -6.99 -13.06 -0.69
C ASN A 57 -7.71 -13.63 0.56
N SER A 58 -8.06 -12.80 1.54
CA SER A 58 -8.88 -13.17 2.69
C SER A 58 -10.36 -13.22 2.35
N ILE A 59 -10.84 -12.40 1.40
CA ILE A 59 -12.20 -12.53 0.85
C ILE A 59 -12.32 -13.85 0.07
N LEU A 60 -11.32 -14.16 -0.77
CA LEU A 60 -11.16 -15.45 -1.42
C LEU A 60 -11.15 -16.58 -0.39
N LYS A 61 -10.34 -16.50 0.66
CA LYS A 61 -10.38 -17.51 1.74
C LYS A 61 -11.75 -17.58 2.43
N ALA A 62 -12.42 -16.48 2.71
CA ALA A 62 -13.74 -16.49 3.36
C ALA A 62 -14.82 -17.16 2.50
N ILE A 63 -14.73 -17.06 1.18
CA ILE A 63 -15.66 -17.70 0.23
C ILE A 63 -15.25 -19.15 -0.05
N PHE A 64 -13.97 -19.41 -0.28
CA PHE A 64 -13.47 -20.73 -0.69
C PHE A 64 -13.26 -21.72 0.47
N LEU A 65 -13.00 -21.26 1.70
CA LEU A 65 -12.86 -22.11 2.88
C LEU A 65 -14.14 -22.90 3.24
N PRO A 66 -15.35 -22.29 3.26
CA PRO A 66 -16.57 -23.05 3.49
C PRO A 66 -16.89 -24.00 2.33
N ILE A 67 -16.61 -23.62 1.08
CA ILE A 67 -16.83 -24.47 -0.09
C ILE A 67 -15.91 -25.69 -0.08
N ALA A 68 -14.61 -25.51 0.22
CA ALA A 68 -13.66 -26.60 0.35
C ALA A 68 -14.05 -27.59 1.46
N ARG A 69 -14.53 -27.08 2.61
CA ARG A 69 -14.99 -27.90 3.74
C ARG A 69 -16.25 -28.72 3.42
N VAL A 70 -17.15 -28.19 2.59
CA VAL A 70 -18.35 -28.92 2.13
C VAL A 70 -18.01 -29.99 1.09
N ILE A 71 -16.98 -29.75 0.27
CA ILE A 71 -16.51 -30.67 -0.76
C ILE A 71 -15.55 -31.75 -0.20
N GLY A 72 -15.02 -31.57 1.02
CA GLY A 72 -14.19 -32.57 1.70
C GLY A 72 -12.72 -32.61 1.21
N LEU A 73 -12.18 -31.45 0.83
CA LEU A 73 -10.74 -31.23 0.56
C LEU A 73 -10.02 -30.65 1.78
#